data_AF-A0A962LQA2-F1
#
_entry.id   AF-A0A962LQA2-F1
#
_cell.length_a   1.000
_cell.length_b   1.000
_cell.length_c   1.000
_cell.angle_alpha   90.00
_cell.angle_beta   90.00
_cell.angle_gamma   90.00
#
_symmetry.space_group_name_H-M   'P 1'
#
loop_
_entity.id
_entity.type
_entity.pdbx_description
1 polymer ?
#
loop_
_entity_poly.entity_id
_entity_poly.type
_entity_poly.pdbx_seq_one_letter_code
_entity_poly.pdbx_strand_id
1 'polypeptide(L)'
;MPLLVACQQKAAEEPAQGAGDQPAAVAAAAAVAVAAVDSERLVAADSEPGNWMSYGRTYSEQRYSRLKQVNDTSVENLGLAWYFDLDTERGIEATSIVVDGVMYLTSAWSIVYALDAASGEQLWRYDPGVKKDVTRHACCDAVNRGVAVWEGQVFVGVLDGRLVALDAATGAVNWEVVTVDQSKPYTITGAPRVVKGKVLIGNGGAEYGVRGYLSAYDADSGAMVWRFYTVPGNPELGFENAAMEMAAKTWNGKWWELGGGGGTVWDAMAYDPELDLLYFGVGNGTPWNREIRSPGGGDNLFLSSIVAVRPDTGEYVWHYQTTPGETWDYTATQHIILADIELEGKTRKVLMQAPKNGFFYLIDRTDGTLLSANNYIDITWATHVDMTTGRPVEVEGARYTEGPFTVYPSYLGGHNWHPMSYNPDTGLVYIPVLDFPAAYGQPEAFIYRPGVANTGADGIVGSLPDAQAERDAIRPLMKGRLLAWDPVT
;
A
#
# COMPACT_ATOMS: atom_id res chain seq x y z
N MET A 1 -38.88 -48.45 69.47
CA MET A 1 -40.21 -48.30 68.83
C MET A 1 -40.04 -48.53 67.31
N PRO A 2 -41.10 -48.93 66.58
CA PRO A 2 -41.00 -49.88 65.45
C PRO A 2 -41.18 -49.20 64.07
N LEU A 3 -41.25 -49.86 62.90
CA LEU A 3 -41.47 -51.25 62.45
C LEU A 3 -40.34 -51.68 61.45
N LEU A 4 -40.02 -52.94 61.08
CA LEU A 4 -40.79 -54.16 60.70
C LEU A 4 -41.58 -53.98 59.37
N VAL A 5 -41.60 -54.87 58.36
CA VAL A 5 -41.08 -56.24 58.06
C VAL A 5 -40.66 -56.25 56.55
N ALA A 6 -40.09 -57.25 55.83
CA ALA A 6 -39.78 -58.68 56.00
C ALA A 6 -38.61 -59.15 55.08
N CYS A 7 -38.45 -60.47 54.88
CA CYS A 7 -37.53 -61.15 53.95
C CYS A 7 -38.16 -61.49 52.58
N GLN A 8 -37.34 -61.74 51.53
CA GLN A 8 -37.11 -63.11 50.99
C GLN A 8 -36.04 -63.16 49.88
N GLN A 9 -35.40 -64.32 49.70
CA GLN A 9 -34.49 -64.63 48.59
C GLN A 9 -35.20 -65.43 47.50
N LYS A 10 -34.78 -65.26 46.24
CA LYS A 10 -34.84 -66.28 45.18
C LYS A 10 -33.74 -66.03 44.15
N ALA A 11 -33.44 -67.03 43.32
CA ALA A 11 -32.27 -67.04 42.44
C ALA A 11 -32.64 -67.39 40.98
N ALA A 12 -31.72 -67.03 40.07
CA ALA A 12 -31.63 -67.38 38.64
C ALA A 12 -32.75 -66.89 37.71
N GLU A 13 -32.37 -66.08 36.70
CA GLU A 13 -32.27 -66.49 35.29
C GLU A 13 -31.52 -65.41 34.47
N GLU A 14 -30.84 -65.81 33.38
CA GLU A 14 -30.17 -64.88 32.44
C GLU A 14 -31.11 -64.49 31.29
N PRO A 15 -31.14 -63.21 30.87
CA PRO A 15 -31.68 -62.81 29.57
C PRO A 15 -30.56 -62.43 28.57
N ALA A 16 -30.56 -63.17 27.47
CA ALA A 16 -29.94 -62.95 26.16
C ALA A 16 -29.14 -61.66 25.84
N GLN A 17 -28.02 -61.90 25.16
CA GLN A 17 -27.24 -61.01 24.28
C GLN A 17 -27.97 -59.75 23.77
N GLY A 18 -27.50 -58.58 24.19
CA GLY A 18 -27.72 -57.31 23.49
C GLY A 18 -26.76 -57.12 22.32
N ALA A 19 -27.15 -56.31 21.32
CA ALA A 19 -26.31 -56.02 20.16
C ALA A 19 -25.03 -55.24 20.55
N GLY A 20 -23.94 -55.48 19.83
CA GLY A 20 -22.67 -54.78 20.07
C GLY A 20 -22.66 -53.38 19.47
N ASP A 21 -22.23 -52.39 20.27
CA ASP A 21 -21.94 -51.04 19.79
C ASP A 21 -20.82 -51.07 18.73
N GLN A 22 -21.13 -50.62 17.52
CA GLN A 22 -20.10 -50.04 16.66
C GLN A 22 -19.95 -48.57 17.06
N PRO A 23 -18.73 -48.10 17.42
CA PRO A 23 -18.53 -46.68 17.68
C PRO A 23 -18.81 -45.91 16.38
N ALA A 24 -19.76 -44.98 16.43
CA ALA A 24 -20.10 -44.16 15.28
C ALA A 24 -18.86 -43.40 14.81
N ALA A 25 -18.46 -43.63 13.55
CA ALA A 25 -17.36 -42.91 12.95
C ALA A 25 -17.76 -41.43 12.83
N VAL A 26 -17.22 -40.60 13.72
CA VAL A 26 -17.30 -39.15 13.57
C VAL A 26 -16.55 -38.81 12.29
N ALA A 27 -17.29 -38.55 11.22
CA ALA A 27 -16.72 -38.01 10.00
C ALA A 27 -16.09 -36.67 10.36
N ALA A 28 -14.76 -36.61 10.32
CA ALA A 28 -14.06 -35.34 10.40
C ALA A 28 -14.58 -34.48 9.24
N ALA A 29 -15.29 -33.39 9.57
CA ALA A 29 -15.61 -32.38 8.58
C ALA A 29 -14.28 -31.92 8.00
N ALA A 30 -14.10 -32.08 6.69
CA ALA A 30 -12.92 -31.54 6.02
C ALA A 30 -12.92 -30.03 6.28
N ALA A 31 -11.88 -29.55 6.96
CA ALA A 31 -11.74 -28.12 7.21
C ALA A 31 -11.77 -27.42 5.85
N VAL A 32 -12.69 -26.46 5.69
CA VAL A 32 -12.68 -25.60 4.51
C VAL A 32 -11.33 -24.89 4.53
N ALA A 33 -10.55 -25.04 3.46
CA ALA A 33 -9.20 -24.51 3.36
C ALA A 33 -9.28 -23.00 3.04
N VAL A 34 -9.79 -22.22 4.00
CA VAL A 34 -9.99 -20.77 3.85
C VAL A 34 -8.65 -20.10 3.60
N ALA A 35 -8.60 -19.14 2.68
CA ALA A 35 -7.39 -18.46 2.27
C ALA A 35 -6.26 -19.38 1.74
N ALA A 36 -6.58 -20.58 1.25
CA ALA A 36 -5.65 -21.44 0.50
C ALA A 36 -5.35 -20.81 -0.87
N VAL A 37 -4.43 -19.86 -0.87
CA VAL A 37 -4.06 -19.03 -2.01
C VAL A 37 -2.57 -19.20 -2.27
N ASP A 38 -2.21 -19.56 -3.50
CA ASP A 38 -0.82 -19.76 -3.92
C ASP A 38 -0.52 -18.95 -5.20
N SER A 39 0.67 -19.16 -5.76
CA SER A 39 1.11 -18.46 -6.96
C SER A 39 0.31 -18.83 -8.21
N GLU A 40 -0.14 -20.07 -8.36
CA GLU A 40 -0.94 -20.52 -9.50
C GLU A 40 -2.36 -19.98 -9.39
N ARG A 41 -2.97 -20.05 -8.19
CA ARG A 41 -4.30 -19.50 -7.90
C ARG A 41 -4.37 -17.98 -8.11
N LEU A 42 -3.33 -17.23 -7.74
CA LEU A 42 -3.26 -15.78 -7.97
C LEU A 42 -3.01 -15.39 -9.44
N VAL A 43 -2.24 -16.18 -10.18
CA VAL A 43 -2.12 -16.02 -11.64
C VAL A 43 -3.43 -16.36 -12.35
N ALA A 44 -4.14 -17.38 -11.88
CA ALA A 44 -5.42 -17.83 -12.39
C ALA A 44 -6.64 -17.08 -11.81
N ALA A 45 -6.48 -15.99 -11.05
CA ALA A 45 -7.57 -15.33 -10.31
C ALA A 45 -8.81 -14.94 -11.16
N ASP A 46 -8.64 -14.76 -12.47
CA ASP A 46 -9.73 -14.49 -13.41
C ASP A 46 -10.62 -15.71 -13.74
N SER A 47 -10.21 -16.95 -13.41
CA SER A 47 -11.09 -18.13 -13.41
C SER A 47 -11.99 -18.20 -12.17
N GLU A 48 -11.65 -17.46 -11.12
CA GLU A 48 -12.41 -17.38 -9.86
C GLU A 48 -12.96 -15.96 -9.62
N PRO A 49 -13.77 -15.39 -10.54
CA PRO A 49 -14.09 -13.96 -10.51
C PRO A 49 -14.91 -13.51 -9.30
N GLY A 50 -15.48 -14.43 -8.51
CA GLY A 50 -16.14 -14.18 -7.23
C GLY A 50 -15.20 -14.00 -6.04
N ASN A 51 -13.94 -14.42 -6.15
CA ASN A 51 -12.90 -14.21 -5.14
C ASN A 51 -12.10 -12.92 -5.44
N TRP A 52 -11.55 -12.29 -4.40
CA TRP A 52 -10.66 -11.13 -4.44
C TRP A 52 -9.45 -11.44 -3.55
N MET A 53 -8.48 -12.18 -4.11
CA MET A 53 -7.42 -12.87 -3.36
C MET A 53 -6.16 -12.04 -3.10
N SER A 54 -6.05 -10.85 -3.69
CA SER A 54 -4.93 -9.91 -3.51
C SER A 54 -5.46 -8.48 -3.47
N TYR A 55 -4.70 -7.53 -2.92
CA TYR A 55 -5.11 -6.14 -2.72
C TYR A 55 -5.69 -5.50 -3.99
N GLY A 56 -4.97 -5.55 -5.12
CA GLY A 56 -5.45 -5.07 -6.42
C GLY A 56 -6.30 -6.07 -7.23
N ARG A 57 -6.94 -7.06 -6.57
CA ARG A 57 -7.55 -8.29 -7.12
C ARG A 57 -6.54 -9.27 -7.72
N THR A 58 -5.78 -8.81 -8.69
CA THR A 58 -4.78 -9.56 -9.47
C THR A 58 -3.38 -9.02 -9.20
N TYR A 59 -2.32 -9.76 -9.58
CA TYR A 59 -0.94 -9.26 -9.54
C TYR A 59 -0.70 -8.03 -10.45
N SER A 60 -1.51 -7.88 -11.50
CA SER A 60 -1.53 -6.70 -12.37
C SER A 60 -2.21 -5.47 -11.75
N GLU A 61 -2.81 -5.61 -10.55
CA GLU A 61 -3.45 -4.56 -9.76
C GLU A 61 -4.54 -3.75 -10.50
N GLN A 62 -5.08 -4.25 -11.61
CA GLN A 62 -6.07 -3.51 -12.44
C GLN A 62 -7.38 -3.16 -11.70
N ARG A 63 -7.71 -3.87 -10.61
CA ARG A 63 -8.95 -3.74 -9.83
C ARG A 63 -10.26 -3.93 -10.64
N TYR A 64 -10.15 -4.55 -11.81
CA TYR A 64 -11.27 -4.90 -12.69
C TYR A 64 -11.90 -6.24 -12.28
N SER A 65 -13.21 -6.26 -12.01
CA SER A 65 -13.95 -7.51 -11.80
C SER A 65 -14.65 -7.95 -13.08
N ARG A 66 -14.55 -9.26 -13.41
CA ARG A 66 -15.28 -9.88 -14.52
C ARG A 66 -16.75 -10.16 -14.21
N LEU A 67 -17.23 -9.90 -13.00
CA LEU A 67 -18.64 -10.09 -12.61
C LEU A 67 -19.52 -8.99 -13.24
N LYS A 68 -20.62 -9.38 -13.89
CA LYS A 68 -21.53 -8.45 -14.62
C LYS A 68 -23.00 -8.55 -14.19
N GLN A 69 -23.28 -9.13 -13.00
CA GLN A 69 -24.63 -9.25 -12.44
C GLN A 69 -25.22 -7.88 -12.08
N VAL A 70 -24.41 -7.01 -11.45
CA VAL A 70 -24.67 -5.57 -11.34
C VAL A 70 -23.99 -4.90 -12.54
N ASN A 71 -24.72 -4.04 -13.23
CA ASN A 71 -24.31 -3.34 -14.44
C ASN A 71 -25.11 -2.03 -14.60
N ASP A 72 -24.80 -1.26 -15.64
CA ASP A 72 -25.45 0.01 -16.00
C ASP A 72 -26.98 -0.05 -16.08
N THR A 73 -27.57 -1.20 -16.49
CA THR A 73 -29.03 -1.38 -16.55
C THR A 73 -29.69 -1.89 -15.26
N SER A 74 -28.91 -2.23 -14.23
CA SER A 74 -29.41 -2.87 -13.00
C SER A 74 -28.99 -2.21 -11.70
N VAL A 75 -27.93 -1.39 -11.71
CA VAL A 75 -27.34 -0.72 -10.54
C VAL A 75 -28.33 0.19 -9.78
N GLU A 76 -29.38 0.70 -10.43
CA GLU A 76 -30.47 1.43 -9.77
C GLU A 76 -31.27 0.60 -8.74
N ASN A 77 -31.16 -0.73 -8.79
CA ASN A 77 -31.79 -1.67 -7.86
C ASN A 77 -30.85 -2.09 -6.71
N LEU A 78 -29.62 -1.55 -6.64
CA LEU A 78 -28.65 -1.89 -5.61
C LEU A 78 -29.07 -1.32 -4.25
N GLY A 79 -28.97 -2.12 -3.19
CA GLY A 79 -29.28 -1.74 -1.82
C GLY A 79 -28.36 -2.40 -0.80
N LEU A 80 -28.36 -1.88 0.42
CA LEU A 80 -27.57 -2.42 1.53
C LEU A 80 -28.10 -3.80 1.94
N ALA A 81 -27.27 -4.84 1.78
CA ALA A 81 -27.62 -6.20 2.18
C ALA A 81 -27.37 -6.46 3.68
N TRP A 82 -26.17 -6.09 4.16
CA TRP A 82 -25.76 -6.11 5.55
C TRP A 82 -24.73 -4.99 5.81
N TYR A 83 -24.45 -4.68 7.07
CA TYR A 83 -23.37 -3.80 7.51
C TYR A 83 -22.71 -4.37 8.77
N PHE A 84 -21.46 -3.97 9.03
CA PHE A 84 -20.71 -4.36 10.21
C PHE A 84 -20.04 -3.11 10.80
N ASP A 85 -20.33 -2.81 12.07
CA ASP A 85 -19.80 -1.62 12.74
C ASP A 85 -18.36 -1.86 13.23
N LEU A 86 -17.45 -0.96 12.83
CA LEU A 86 -16.06 -0.99 13.28
C LEU A 86 -15.89 -0.15 14.56
N ASP A 87 -15.11 -0.67 15.51
CA ASP A 87 -14.82 -0.03 16.81
C ASP A 87 -13.80 1.13 16.68
N THR A 88 -14.11 2.13 15.85
CA THR A 88 -13.26 3.30 15.59
C THR A 88 -14.00 4.43 14.86
N GLU A 89 -13.69 5.68 15.21
CA GLU A 89 -14.12 6.90 14.50
C GLU A 89 -13.01 7.47 13.57
N ARG A 90 -11.94 6.70 13.36
CA ARG A 90 -10.75 7.08 12.55
C ARG A 90 -10.82 6.55 11.12
N GLY A 91 -9.95 7.07 10.25
CA GLY A 91 -9.91 6.74 8.82
C GLY A 91 -9.82 5.22 8.53
N ILE A 92 -10.63 4.78 7.56
CA ILE A 92 -10.67 3.40 7.05
C ILE A 92 -10.21 3.44 5.59
N GLU A 93 -9.06 2.83 5.29
CA GLU A 93 -8.47 2.80 3.94
C GLU A 93 -8.44 1.39 3.35
N ALA A 94 -9.11 0.44 4.01
CA ALA A 94 -8.99 -0.99 3.73
C ALA A 94 -9.60 -1.38 2.38
N THR A 95 -8.84 -2.10 1.55
CA THR A 95 -9.44 -3.00 0.55
C THR A 95 -9.64 -4.36 1.19
N SER A 96 -10.89 -4.80 1.32
CA SER A 96 -11.21 -6.14 1.82
C SER A 96 -10.70 -7.22 0.85
N ILE A 97 -10.13 -8.28 1.41
CA ILE A 97 -9.79 -9.52 0.70
C ILE A 97 -10.96 -10.49 0.89
N VAL A 98 -11.39 -11.19 -0.16
CA VAL A 98 -12.49 -12.17 -0.08
C VAL A 98 -12.04 -13.48 -0.70
N VAL A 99 -12.04 -14.55 0.10
CA VAL A 99 -11.66 -15.90 -0.35
C VAL A 99 -12.63 -16.93 0.22
N ASP A 100 -13.26 -17.70 -0.67
CA ASP A 100 -14.04 -18.91 -0.38
C ASP A 100 -15.14 -18.71 0.67
N GLY A 101 -15.76 -17.53 0.64
CA GLY A 101 -16.87 -17.14 1.52
C GLY A 101 -16.47 -16.27 2.72
N VAL A 102 -15.18 -16.10 3.01
CA VAL A 102 -14.69 -15.27 4.12
C VAL A 102 -14.12 -13.96 3.62
N MET A 103 -14.51 -12.86 4.27
CA MET A 103 -14.01 -11.51 4.04
C MET A 103 -13.02 -11.12 5.14
N TYR A 104 -11.79 -10.76 4.77
CA TYR A 104 -10.77 -10.21 5.65
C TYR A 104 -10.63 -8.70 5.41
N LEU A 105 -10.70 -7.91 6.48
CA LEU A 105 -10.56 -6.45 6.43
C LEU A 105 -9.83 -5.90 7.65
N THR A 106 -9.38 -4.66 7.57
CA THR A 106 -8.70 -3.95 8.66
C THR A 106 -9.42 -2.68 9.05
N SER A 107 -9.35 -2.33 10.34
CA SER A 107 -9.71 -0.99 10.82
C SER A 107 -8.48 -0.22 11.32
N ALA A 108 -8.69 0.98 11.85
CA ALA A 108 -7.61 1.79 12.40
C ALA A 108 -6.82 1.04 13.50
N TRP A 109 -5.54 1.38 13.64
CA TRP A 109 -4.57 0.66 14.50
C TRP A 109 -4.24 -0.77 14.06
N SER A 110 -4.49 -1.11 12.79
CA SER A 110 -4.19 -2.43 12.19
C SER A 110 -4.92 -3.61 12.85
N ILE A 111 -6.10 -3.34 13.45
CA ILE A 111 -7.00 -4.40 13.93
C ILE A 111 -7.54 -5.14 12.70
N VAL A 112 -7.48 -6.48 12.70
CA VAL A 112 -7.93 -7.34 11.60
C VAL A 112 -9.24 -8.02 12.00
N TYR A 113 -10.18 -8.11 11.07
CA TYR A 113 -11.45 -8.80 11.21
C TYR A 113 -11.59 -9.86 10.11
N ALA A 114 -12.16 -11.01 10.45
CA ALA A 114 -12.69 -11.97 9.48
C ALA A 114 -14.21 -12.07 9.66
N LEU A 115 -14.94 -11.87 8.56
CA LEU A 115 -16.40 -11.94 8.52
C LEU A 115 -16.85 -13.03 7.54
N ASP A 116 -17.98 -13.68 7.79
CA ASP A 116 -18.72 -14.38 6.74
C ASP A 116 -19.22 -13.35 5.71
N ALA A 117 -18.84 -13.51 4.44
CA ALA A 117 -19.09 -12.50 3.41
C ALA A 117 -20.57 -12.42 2.97
N ALA A 118 -21.38 -13.44 3.29
CA ALA A 118 -22.80 -13.48 2.91
C ALA A 118 -23.70 -12.78 3.95
N SER A 119 -23.32 -12.84 5.23
CA SER A 119 -24.13 -12.37 6.38
C SER A 119 -23.53 -11.18 7.14
N GLY A 120 -22.21 -10.99 7.09
CA GLY A 120 -21.48 -10.04 7.92
C GLY A 120 -21.17 -10.54 9.34
N GLU A 121 -21.43 -11.81 9.66
CA GLU A 121 -21.12 -12.38 10.98
C GLU A 121 -19.60 -12.42 11.23
N GLN A 122 -19.14 -11.88 12.36
CA GLN A 122 -17.71 -11.82 12.69
C GLN A 122 -17.21 -13.19 13.20
N LEU A 123 -16.46 -13.88 12.35
CA LEU A 123 -15.82 -15.17 12.64
C LEU A 123 -14.70 -15.01 13.68
N TRP A 124 -13.81 -14.02 13.48
CA TRP A 124 -12.76 -13.67 14.45
C TRP A 124 -12.31 -12.21 14.32
N ARG A 125 -11.63 -11.71 15.36
CA ARG A 125 -10.99 -10.39 15.42
C ARG A 125 -9.61 -10.51 16.07
N TYR A 126 -8.58 -10.00 15.39
CA TYR A 126 -7.23 -9.89 15.92
C TYR A 126 -6.89 -8.42 16.22
N ASP A 127 -6.37 -8.15 17.41
CA ASP A 127 -5.91 -6.82 17.84
C ASP A 127 -4.41 -6.87 18.12
N PRO A 128 -3.55 -6.21 17.32
CA PRO A 128 -2.11 -6.20 17.57
C PRO A 128 -1.70 -5.42 18.83
N GLY A 129 -2.62 -4.74 19.52
CA GLY A 129 -2.33 -4.05 20.78
C GLY A 129 -1.49 -2.78 20.62
N VAL A 130 -1.55 -2.12 19.46
CA VAL A 130 -0.74 -0.92 19.16
C VAL A 130 -1.04 0.18 20.18
N LYS A 131 0.01 0.64 20.85
CA LYS A 131 -0.07 1.70 21.86
C LYS A 131 -0.52 3.00 21.22
N LYS A 132 -1.48 3.69 21.83
CA LYS A 132 -2.12 4.87 21.25
C LYS A 132 -1.23 6.12 21.19
N ASP A 133 0.02 6.05 21.68
CA ASP A 133 1.03 7.09 21.52
C ASP A 133 1.86 6.98 20.23
N VAL A 134 1.76 5.84 19.50
CA VAL A 134 2.47 5.61 18.22
C VAL A 134 1.98 6.55 17.10
N THR A 135 0.75 7.06 17.16
CA THR A 135 0.23 8.05 16.18
C THR A 135 1.04 9.33 16.09
N ARG A 136 1.86 9.69 17.08
CA ARG A 136 2.78 10.84 16.94
C ARG A 136 3.79 10.66 15.79
N HIS A 137 4.00 9.41 15.34
CA HIS A 137 4.87 9.03 14.22
C HIS A 137 4.07 8.68 12.94
N ALA A 138 2.73 8.72 13.00
CA ALA A 138 1.87 8.52 11.84
C ALA A 138 1.41 9.88 11.31
N CYS A 139 1.91 10.29 10.15
CA CYS A 139 1.59 11.59 9.54
C CYS A 139 0.09 11.80 9.29
N CYS A 140 -0.63 10.69 9.08
CA CYS A 140 -1.77 10.62 8.20
C CYS A 140 -2.85 9.70 8.78
N ASP A 141 -3.16 9.87 10.07
CA ASP A 141 -4.04 9.00 10.87
C ASP A 141 -3.44 7.57 11.13
N ALA A 142 -4.06 6.82 12.04
CA ALA A 142 -3.74 5.44 12.41
C ALA A 142 -4.31 4.42 11.40
N VAL A 143 -4.28 4.76 10.11
CA VAL A 143 -4.95 4.02 9.03
C VAL A 143 -4.27 2.69 8.70
N ASN A 144 -5.02 1.80 8.06
CA ASN A 144 -4.49 0.58 7.46
C ASN A 144 -5.24 0.22 6.18
N ARG A 145 -4.51 -0.18 5.14
CA ARG A 145 -5.05 -0.46 3.79
C ARG A 145 -5.47 -1.91 3.55
N GLY A 146 -5.24 -2.82 4.51
CA GLY A 146 -5.71 -4.19 4.44
C GLY A 146 -4.63 -5.23 4.60
N VAL A 147 -4.98 -6.47 4.25
CA VAL A 147 -4.17 -7.67 4.42
C VAL A 147 -3.76 -8.26 3.07
N ALA A 148 -2.82 -9.20 3.11
CA ALA A 148 -2.65 -10.21 2.06
C ALA A 148 -3.02 -11.60 2.59
N VAL A 149 -3.17 -12.57 1.69
CA VAL A 149 -3.42 -13.98 2.02
C VAL A 149 -2.49 -14.89 1.23
N TRP A 150 -2.09 -16.01 1.84
CA TRP A 150 -1.27 -17.06 1.23
C TRP A 150 -1.38 -18.35 2.06
N GLU A 151 -1.52 -19.51 1.42
CA GLU A 151 -1.48 -20.86 2.01
C GLU A 151 -2.19 -21.04 3.38
N GLY A 152 -3.38 -20.45 3.55
CA GLY A 152 -4.16 -20.56 4.80
C GLY A 152 -3.80 -19.52 5.87
N GLN A 153 -3.04 -18.48 5.51
CA GLN A 153 -2.61 -17.40 6.39
C GLN A 153 -3.09 -16.02 5.93
N VAL A 154 -3.24 -15.10 6.88
CA VAL A 154 -3.56 -13.67 6.67
C VAL A 154 -2.40 -12.82 7.18
N PHE A 155 -1.90 -11.91 6.37
CA PHE A 155 -0.72 -11.09 6.68
C PHE A 155 -1.09 -9.62 6.84
N VAL A 156 -0.70 -8.98 7.95
CA VAL A 156 -0.99 -7.57 8.25
C VAL A 156 0.27 -6.78 8.58
N GLY A 157 0.42 -5.62 7.95
CA GLY A 157 1.38 -4.59 8.35
C GLY A 157 0.80 -3.77 9.51
N VAL A 158 1.49 -3.78 10.66
CA VAL A 158 1.04 -3.13 11.89
C VAL A 158 1.63 -1.73 12.02
N LEU A 159 0.82 -0.76 12.45
CA LEU A 159 1.21 0.65 12.54
C LEU A 159 2.51 0.92 13.31
N ASP A 160 2.85 0.10 14.31
CA ASP A 160 4.11 0.18 15.07
C ASP A 160 5.34 -0.47 14.40
N GLY A 161 5.23 -0.89 13.14
CA GLY A 161 6.35 -1.41 12.35
C GLY A 161 6.50 -2.93 12.36
N ARG A 162 5.58 -3.68 12.99
CA ARG A 162 5.54 -5.14 12.90
C ARG A 162 4.90 -5.63 11.61
N LEU A 163 5.31 -6.80 11.16
CA LEU A 163 4.59 -7.64 10.21
C LEU A 163 4.11 -8.88 10.99
N VAL A 164 2.83 -9.22 10.86
CA VAL A 164 2.22 -10.35 11.58
C VAL A 164 1.55 -11.27 10.58
N ALA A 165 1.73 -12.58 10.75
CA ALA A 165 0.98 -13.62 10.07
C ALA A 165 0.02 -14.31 11.04
N LEU A 166 -1.23 -14.42 10.62
CA LEU A 166 -2.33 -15.06 11.35
C LEU A 166 -2.77 -16.32 10.62
N ASP A 167 -3.20 -17.35 11.36
CA ASP A 167 -4.01 -18.44 10.82
C ASP A 167 -5.35 -17.88 10.32
N ALA A 168 -5.72 -18.18 9.07
CA ALA A 168 -6.86 -17.57 8.41
C ALA A 168 -8.23 -18.03 8.94
N ALA A 169 -8.28 -19.21 9.58
CA ALA A 169 -9.52 -19.79 10.12
C ALA A 169 -9.82 -19.31 11.55
N THR A 170 -8.80 -18.94 12.33
CA THR A 170 -8.92 -18.65 13.77
C THR A 170 -8.43 -17.27 14.20
N GLY A 171 -7.62 -16.59 13.38
CA GLY A 171 -6.98 -15.33 13.76
C GLY A 171 -5.84 -15.48 14.79
N ALA A 172 -5.40 -16.72 15.07
CA ALA A 172 -4.25 -16.97 15.94
C ALA A 172 -2.94 -16.53 15.26
N VAL A 173 -1.98 -16.01 16.03
CA VAL A 173 -0.68 -15.58 15.49
C VAL A 173 0.19 -16.80 15.20
N ASN A 174 0.60 -16.96 13.94
CA ASN A 174 1.60 -17.94 13.53
C ASN A 174 3.02 -17.39 13.77
N TRP A 175 3.26 -16.13 13.39
CA TRP A 175 4.48 -15.39 13.71
C TRP A 175 4.27 -13.87 13.71
N GLU A 176 5.13 -13.15 14.43
CA GLU A 176 5.32 -11.69 14.26
C GLU A 176 6.82 -11.35 14.16
N VAL A 177 7.16 -10.34 13.36
CA VAL A 177 8.51 -9.77 13.28
C VAL A 177 8.46 -8.24 13.29
N VAL A 178 9.41 -7.61 13.98
CA VAL A 178 9.61 -6.15 13.92
C VAL A 178 10.43 -5.83 12.67
N THR A 179 9.84 -5.12 11.72
CA THR A 179 10.50 -4.81 10.43
C THR A 179 11.37 -3.54 10.50
N VAL A 180 11.11 -2.67 11.49
CA VAL A 180 11.66 -1.30 11.58
C VAL A 180 12.51 -1.07 12.82
N ASP A 181 13.36 -0.05 12.77
CA ASP A 181 13.98 0.53 13.97
C ASP A 181 12.93 1.32 14.77
N GLN A 182 12.32 0.69 15.78
CA GLN A 182 11.27 1.29 16.60
C GLN A 182 11.75 2.45 17.51
N SER A 183 13.04 2.81 17.50
CA SER A 183 13.52 4.07 18.08
C SER A 183 13.29 5.28 17.16
N LYS A 184 12.99 5.02 15.88
CA LYS A 184 12.75 6.02 14.83
C LYS A 184 11.25 6.11 14.48
N PRO A 185 10.81 7.23 13.87
CA PRO A 185 9.41 7.48 13.53
C PRO A 185 8.94 6.72 12.27
N TYR A 186 9.22 5.41 12.20
CA TYR A 186 8.65 4.52 11.18
C TYR A 186 7.21 4.11 11.56
N THR A 187 6.37 3.91 10.54
CA THR A 187 5.05 3.27 10.68
C THR A 187 4.74 2.38 9.47
N ILE A 188 3.70 1.53 9.52
CA ILE A 188 3.19 0.79 8.35
C ILE A 188 1.69 1.04 8.20
N THR A 189 1.28 1.47 7.00
CA THR A 189 -0.12 1.75 6.65
C THR A 189 -0.59 1.01 5.41
N GLY A 190 0.29 0.77 4.44
CA GLY A 190 -0.01 -0.01 3.23
C GLY A 190 -0.25 -1.49 3.48
N ALA A 191 -1.03 -2.13 2.61
CA ALA A 191 -1.28 -3.56 2.63
C ALA A 191 -0.08 -4.34 2.07
N PRO A 192 0.36 -5.44 2.70
CA PRO A 192 1.37 -6.30 2.12
C PRO A 192 0.88 -6.94 0.81
N ARG A 193 1.80 -7.48 0.02
CA ARG A 193 1.53 -8.39 -1.10
C ARG A 193 2.31 -9.69 -0.85
N VAL A 194 1.86 -10.84 -1.34
CA VAL A 194 2.65 -12.08 -1.31
C VAL A 194 2.99 -12.50 -2.72
N VAL A 195 4.27 -12.75 -3.00
CA VAL A 195 4.79 -13.17 -4.32
C VAL A 195 5.73 -14.35 -4.10
N LYS A 196 5.47 -15.52 -4.71
CA LYS A 196 6.35 -16.71 -4.66
C LYS A 196 6.75 -17.07 -3.22
N GLY A 197 5.77 -17.16 -2.31
CA GLY A 197 5.97 -17.45 -0.88
C GLY A 197 6.61 -16.34 -0.06
N LYS A 198 6.70 -15.10 -0.58
CA LYS A 198 7.37 -13.97 0.09
C LYS A 198 6.43 -12.81 0.34
N VAL A 199 6.24 -12.46 1.61
CA VAL A 199 5.44 -11.33 2.09
C VAL A 199 6.26 -10.05 1.93
N LEU A 200 5.79 -9.18 1.05
CA LEU A 200 6.40 -7.90 0.70
C LEU A 200 5.76 -6.80 1.53
N ILE A 201 6.58 -6.05 2.27
CA ILE A 201 6.12 -4.87 3.02
C ILE A 201 7.21 -3.80 3.13
N GLY A 202 6.79 -2.54 3.01
CA GLY A 202 7.63 -1.36 3.22
C GLY A 202 7.26 -0.61 4.51
N ASN A 203 7.27 0.72 4.47
CA ASN A 203 7.06 1.59 5.63
C ASN A 203 6.81 3.05 5.21
N GLY A 204 6.17 3.83 6.09
CA GLY A 204 6.07 5.29 6.06
C GLY A 204 6.92 5.97 7.15
N GLY A 205 6.94 7.31 7.17
CA GLY A 205 7.69 8.13 8.13
C GLY A 205 8.57 9.25 7.53
N ALA A 206 8.53 9.49 6.22
CA ALA A 206 9.38 10.49 5.54
C ALA A 206 9.18 11.92 6.09
N GLU A 207 8.01 12.22 6.61
CA GLU A 207 7.66 13.53 7.19
C GLU A 207 8.50 13.82 8.44
N TYR A 208 8.95 12.77 9.14
CA TYR A 208 9.66 12.88 10.43
C TYR A 208 11.16 12.62 10.31
N GLY A 209 11.59 11.93 9.25
CA GLY A 209 12.97 11.52 9.02
C GLY A 209 13.18 10.04 9.28
N VAL A 210 13.11 9.28 8.19
CA VAL A 210 13.49 7.87 8.12
C VAL A 210 14.24 7.59 6.80
N ARG A 211 14.94 6.46 6.73
CA ARG A 211 15.49 5.90 5.47
C ARG A 211 14.54 4.83 4.93
N GLY A 212 13.98 5.01 3.74
CA GLY A 212 13.01 4.10 3.14
C GLY A 212 13.61 2.78 2.65
N TYR A 213 12.77 1.74 2.64
CA TYR A 213 13.07 0.42 2.08
C TYR A 213 11.80 -0.39 1.83
N LEU A 214 11.92 -1.37 0.92
CA LEU A 214 11.03 -2.52 0.79
C LEU A 214 11.74 -3.76 1.37
N SER A 215 11.00 -4.72 1.93
CA SER A 215 11.56 -6.00 2.40
C SER A 215 10.64 -7.16 2.06
N ALA A 216 11.26 -8.31 1.80
CA ALA A 216 10.60 -9.59 1.64
C ALA A 216 10.85 -10.47 2.87
N TYR A 217 9.79 -11.07 3.40
CA TYR A 217 9.82 -12.05 4.48
C TYR A 217 9.24 -13.36 3.97
N ASP A 218 9.81 -14.48 4.39
CA ASP A 218 9.29 -15.83 4.14
C ASP A 218 7.88 -15.98 4.76
N ALA A 219 6.91 -16.49 3.99
CA ALA A 219 5.51 -16.56 4.43
C ALA A 219 5.31 -17.52 5.61
N ASP A 220 6.01 -18.65 5.64
CA ASP A 220 5.87 -19.70 6.65
C ASP A 220 6.49 -19.27 7.98
N SER A 221 7.68 -18.67 7.94
CA SER A 221 8.53 -18.43 9.13
C SER A 221 8.71 -16.96 9.53
N GLY A 222 8.35 -16.01 8.67
CA GLY A 222 8.62 -14.58 8.88
C GLY A 222 10.09 -14.18 8.76
N ALA A 223 10.98 -15.10 8.34
CA ALA A 223 12.40 -14.80 8.16
C ALA A 223 12.63 -13.79 7.02
N MET A 224 13.41 -12.73 7.26
CA MET A 224 13.70 -11.74 6.21
C MET A 224 14.60 -12.35 5.12
N VAL A 225 14.09 -12.42 3.89
CA VAL A 225 14.79 -12.96 2.72
C VAL A 225 15.73 -11.91 2.12
N TRP A 226 15.20 -10.70 1.89
CA TRP A 226 15.98 -9.57 1.35
C TRP A 226 15.38 -8.21 1.77
N ARG A 227 16.21 -7.17 1.67
CA ARG A 227 15.81 -5.76 1.85
C ARG A 227 16.41 -4.88 0.77
N PHE A 228 15.58 -4.10 0.09
CA PHE A 228 15.99 -3.07 -0.84
C PHE A 228 15.82 -1.69 -0.20
N TYR A 229 16.92 -1.03 0.13
CA TYR A 229 16.90 0.39 0.52
C TYR A 229 16.65 1.27 -0.72
N THR A 230 15.84 2.32 -0.56
CA THR A 230 15.46 3.20 -1.68
C THR A 230 16.34 4.43 -1.80
N VAL A 231 17.07 4.80 -0.75
CA VAL A 231 18.02 5.94 -0.74
C VAL A 231 19.33 5.52 -0.06
N PRO A 232 20.49 6.08 -0.46
CA PRO A 232 21.80 5.70 0.07
C PRO A 232 21.99 6.05 1.56
N GLY A 233 22.82 5.27 2.26
CA GLY A 233 23.22 5.52 3.65
C GLY A 233 24.35 6.55 3.78
N ASN A 234 25.06 6.54 4.92
CA ASN A 234 26.33 7.28 5.05
C ASN A 234 27.40 6.62 4.15
N PRO A 235 27.97 7.31 3.14
CA PRO A 235 29.00 6.76 2.28
C PRO A 235 30.24 6.23 3.02
N GLU A 236 30.56 6.75 4.20
CA GLU A 236 31.70 6.30 5.03
C GLU A 236 31.52 4.86 5.56
N LEU A 237 30.29 4.35 5.58
CA LEU A 237 29.97 2.97 5.99
C LEU A 237 29.89 2.00 4.80
N GLY A 238 30.07 2.50 3.57
CA GLY A 238 29.79 1.76 2.34
C GLY A 238 28.30 1.71 1.99
N PHE A 239 27.96 0.87 1.01
CA PHE A 239 26.61 0.73 0.48
C PHE A 239 26.20 -0.75 0.41
N GLU A 240 24.90 -1.02 0.58
CA GLU A 240 24.39 -2.40 0.64
C GLU A 240 24.48 -3.16 -0.68
N ASN A 241 24.45 -2.43 -1.81
CA ASN A 241 24.54 -2.98 -3.17
C ASN A 241 24.96 -1.90 -4.18
N ALA A 242 25.20 -2.31 -5.43
CA ALA A 242 25.59 -1.41 -6.52
C ALA A 242 24.52 -0.37 -6.89
N ALA A 243 23.23 -0.64 -6.62
CA ALA A 243 22.16 0.33 -6.86
C ALA A 243 22.21 1.49 -5.84
N MET A 244 22.61 1.22 -4.59
CA MET A 244 22.87 2.25 -3.57
C MET A 244 24.15 3.05 -3.86
N GLU A 245 25.21 2.41 -4.37
CA GLU A 245 26.42 3.12 -4.83
C GLU A 245 26.15 3.99 -6.08
N MET A 246 25.29 3.52 -6.98
CA MET A 246 24.81 4.30 -8.13
C MET A 246 23.95 5.49 -7.66
N ALA A 247 22.97 5.25 -6.80
CA ALA A 247 22.10 6.28 -6.24
C ALA A 247 22.90 7.37 -5.53
N ALA A 248 23.90 7.02 -4.71
CA ALA A 248 24.75 7.96 -3.97
C ALA A 248 25.43 9.04 -4.83
N LYS A 249 25.68 8.77 -6.12
CA LYS A 249 26.26 9.74 -7.06
C LYS A 249 25.30 10.89 -7.43
N THR A 250 24.04 10.80 -7.00
CA THR A 250 22.98 11.81 -7.22
C THR A 250 22.59 12.61 -5.97
N TRP A 251 23.32 12.45 -4.86
CA TRP A 251 23.08 13.16 -3.59
C TRP A 251 24.30 14.00 -3.20
N ASN A 252 24.03 15.13 -2.53
CA ASN A 252 25.05 16.06 -2.05
C ASN A 252 24.89 16.35 -0.55
N GLY A 253 25.94 16.82 0.11
CA GLY A 253 25.91 17.14 1.54
C GLY A 253 25.79 15.90 2.43
N LYS A 254 24.88 15.95 3.41
CA LYS A 254 24.77 14.96 4.51
C LYS A 254 23.32 14.53 4.82
N TRP A 255 22.56 14.12 3.81
CA TRP A 255 21.17 13.68 3.96
C TRP A 255 20.94 12.59 5.03
N TRP A 256 21.96 11.75 5.30
CA TRP A 256 21.89 10.70 6.32
C TRP A 256 21.86 11.23 7.76
N GLU A 257 22.37 12.46 8.02
CA GLU A 257 22.25 13.12 9.32
C GLU A 257 20.88 13.80 9.51
N LEU A 258 20.14 14.02 8.41
CA LEU A 258 18.82 14.67 8.38
C LEU A 258 17.66 13.66 8.38
N GLY A 259 17.78 12.61 9.21
CA GLY A 259 16.78 11.55 9.36
C GLY A 259 16.91 10.38 8.38
N GLY A 260 17.78 10.44 7.37
CA GLY A 260 18.05 9.31 6.47
C GLY A 260 17.57 9.48 5.02
N GLY A 261 17.12 10.67 4.62
CA GLY A 261 16.86 11.03 3.23
C GLY A 261 15.44 10.75 2.70
N GLY A 262 14.60 9.98 3.40
CA GLY A 262 13.22 9.67 2.97
C GLY A 262 13.14 8.44 2.06
N GLY A 263 12.29 8.49 1.03
CA GLY A 263 12.10 7.41 0.05
C GLY A 263 11.24 6.25 0.54
N THR A 264 10.31 6.50 1.46
CA THR A 264 9.42 5.49 2.06
C THR A 264 8.56 4.75 1.02
N VAL A 265 8.46 3.42 1.14
CA VAL A 265 7.63 2.56 0.28
C VAL A 265 6.37 2.21 1.06
N TRP A 266 5.39 3.13 1.06
CA TRP A 266 4.28 3.07 2.02
C TRP A 266 2.94 2.55 1.46
N ASP A 267 2.83 2.28 0.15
CA ASP A 267 1.60 1.74 -0.46
C ASP A 267 1.82 0.83 -1.69
N ALA A 268 2.01 1.40 -2.90
CA ALA A 268 1.84 0.64 -4.14
C ALA A 268 2.98 -0.35 -4.46
N MET A 269 2.56 -1.57 -4.81
CA MET A 269 3.35 -2.66 -5.38
C MET A 269 2.52 -3.38 -6.45
N ALA A 270 3.17 -3.87 -7.51
CA ALA A 270 2.56 -4.72 -8.55
C ALA A 270 3.57 -5.78 -9.03
N TYR A 271 3.10 -6.86 -9.66
CA TYR A 271 3.97 -7.99 -10.05
C TYR A 271 3.63 -8.52 -11.44
N ASP A 272 4.65 -8.78 -12.27
CA ASP A 272 4.49 -9.51 -13.53
C ASP A 272 5.12 -10.92 -13.41
N PRO A 273 4.31 -12.00 -13.49
CA PRO A 273 4.77 -13.38 -13.38
C PRO A 273 5.42 -13.93 -14.66
N GLU A 274 5.22 -13.31 -15.83
CA GLU A 274 5.88 -13.69 -17.09
C GLU A 274 7.31 -13.13 -17.15
N LEU A 275 7.52 -11.95 -16.58
CA LEU A 275 8.80 -11.25 -16.56
C LEU A 275 9.65 -11.54 -15.31
N ASP A 276 9.04 -12.11 -14.26
CA ASP A 276 9.59 -12.27 -12.91
C ASP A 276 10.10 -10.94 -12.33
N LEU A 277 9.25 -9.91 -12.39
CA LEU A 277 9.55 -8.54 -11.96
C LEU A 277 8.52 -8.02 -10.98
N LEU A 278 9.01 -7.57 -9.82
CA LEU A 278 8.26 -6.83 -8.80
C LEU A 278 8.49 -5.34 -9.01
N TYR A 279 7.41 -4.58 -9.18
CA TYR A 279 7.42 -3.12 -9.30
C TYR A 279 6.90 -2.51 -7.99
N PHE A 280 7.53 -1.44 -7.52
CA PHE A 280 7.03 -0.68 -6.38
C PHE A 280 7.29 0.82 -6.54
N GLY A 281 6.49 1.61 -5.83
CA GLY A 281 6.59 3.07 -5.82
C GLY A 281 7.42 3.58 -4.64
N VAL A 282 8.19 4.66 -4.86
CA VAL A 282 9.08 5.26 -3.86
C VAL A 282 8.64 6.66 -3.49
N GLY A 283 8.66 6.96 -2.18
CA GLY A 283 8.18 8.22 -1.61
C GLY A 283 9.06 9.46 -1.85
N ASN A 284 8.60 10.53 -1.23
CA ASN A 284 9.24 11.84 -1.05
C ASN A 284 10.50 11.78 -0.17
N GLY A 285 11.32 12.83 -0.20
CA GLY A 285 12.54 12.92 0.58
C GLY A 285 12.36 13.52 1.98
N THR A 286 13.35 13.31 2.85
CA THR A 286 13.45 14.00 4.14
C THR A 286 14.73 14.83 4.23
N PRO A 287 14.65 16.14 4.56
CA PRO A 287 13.46 16.99 4.46
C PRO A 287 12.86 17.00 3.05
N TRP A 288 11.61 17.45 2.91
CA TRP A 288 11.01 17.66 1.59
C TRP A 288 11.83 18.67 0.79
N ASN A 289 12.27 19.78 1.42
CA ASN A 289 13.08 20.81 0.77
C ASN A 289 14.46 20.29 0.36
N ARG A 290 14.71 20.18 -0.96
CA ARG A 290 15.96 19.66 -1.52
C ARG A 290 17.17 20.50 -1.14
N GLU A 291 17.07 21.82 -1.09
CA GLU A 291 18.24 22.69 -0.82
C GLU A 291 18.75 22.55 0.62
N ILE A 292 17.93 21.99 1.52
CA ILE A 292 18.31 21.55 2.86
C ILE A 292 18.78 20.09 2.85
N ARG A 293 18.02 19.18 2.22
CA ARG A 293 18.31 17.74 2.18
C ARG A 293 19.60 17.39 1.45
N SER A 294 19.86 18.07 0.35
CA SER A 294 20.91 17.80 -0.64
C SER A 294 21.43 19.12 -1.23
N PRO A 295 22.17 19.95 -0.45
CA PRO A 295 22.63 21.26 -0.89
C PRO A 295 23.52 21.17 -2.13
N GLY A 296 23.27 22.00 -3.13
CA GLY A 296 23.87 21.86 -4.47
C GLY A 296 23.07 20.94 -5.41
N GLY A 297 21.93 20.42 -4.96
CA GLY A 297 20.97 19.68 -5.75
C GLY A 297 21.35 18.21 -5.98
N GLY A 298 21.17 17.76 -7.21
CA GLY A 298 21.16 16.34 -7.60
C GLY A 298 19.74 15.79 -7.79
N ASP A 299 19.68 14.56 -8.31
CA ASP A 299 18.43 13.84 -8.60
C ASP A 299 17.88 13.07 -7.39
N ASN A 300 18.69 12.85 -6.36
CA ASN A 300 18.32 12.15 -5.13
C ASN A 300 17.66 10.78 -5.37
N LEU A 301 18.27 9.90 -6.18
CA LEU A 301 17.73 8.56 -6.44
C LEU A 301 17.59 7.72 -5.16
N PHE A 302 16.55 6.92 -4.98
CA PHE A 302 15.39 6.68 -5.86
C PHE A 302 14.13 7.45 -5.40
N LEU A 303 14.24 8.65 -4.82
CA LEU A 303 13.07 9.46 -4.45
C LEU A 303 12.12 9.64 -5.65
N SER A 304 10.81 9.65 -5.39
CA SER A 304 9.78 9.84 -6.42
C SER A 304 9.99 8.98 -7.67
N SER A 305 10.28 7.68 -7.48
CA SER A 305 10.58 6.73 -8.56
C SER A 305 9.67 5.51 -8.53
N ILE A 306 9.46 4.93 -9.72
CA ILE A 306 9.02 3.55 -9.91
C ILE A 306 10.29 2.71 -10.01
N VAL A 307 10.38 1.62 -9.25
CA VAL A 307 11.56 0.72 -9.25
C VAL A 307 11.12 -0.71 -9.51
N ALA A 308 11.84 -1.40 -10.40
CA ALA A 308 11.68 -2.81 -10.69
C ALA A 308 12.83 -3.64 -10.08
N VAL A 309 12.48 -4.70 -9.35
CA VAL A 309 13.42 -5.64 -8.74
C VAL A 309 13.04 -7.09 -9.03
N ARG A 310 14.01 -8.01 -8.88
CA ARG A 310 13.74 -9.45 -8.85
C ARG A 310 13.05 -9.85 -7.53
N PRO A 311 11.89 -10.54 -7.57
CA PRO A 311 11.12 -10.83 -6.36
C PRO A 311 11.82 -11.80 -5.40
N ASP A 312 12.71 -12.66 -5.90
CA ASP A 312 13.42 -13.64 -5.07
C ASP A 312 14.65 -13.10 -4.34
N THR A 313 15.25 -12.01 -4.84
CA THR A 313 16.55 -11.49 -4.36
C THR A 313 16.56 -10.01 -3.97
N GLY A 314 15.56 -9.23 -4.40
CA GLY A 314 15.58 -7.77 -4.28
C GLY A 314 16.60 -7.09 -5.20
N GLU A 315 17.16 -7.82 -6.18
CA GLU A 315 18.14 -7.28 -7.13
C GLU A 315 17.50 -6.23 -8.05
N TYR A 316 18.13 -5.07 -8.15
CA TYR A 316 17.73 -3.97 -9.04
C TYR A 316 17.75 -4.38 -10.51
N VAL A 317 16.68 -4.06 -11.25
CA VAL A 317 16.61 -4.27 -12.71
C VAL A 317 16.54 -2.94 -13.45
N TRP A 318 15.49 -2.14 -13.21
CA TRP A 318 15.33 -0.81 -13.80
C TRP A 318 14.64 0.16 -12.83
N HIS A 319 14.71 1.46 -13.10
CA HIS A 319 13.87 2.47 -12.43
C HIS A 319 13.48 3.58 -13.41
N TYR A 320 12.39 4.28 -13.10
CA TYR A 320 12.00 5.53 -13.75
C TYR A 320 11.66 6.56 -12.68
N GLN A 321 12.32 7.71 -12.68
CA GLN A 321 12.13 8.76 -11.69
C GLN A 321 11.12 9.81 -12.18
N THR A 322 9.93 9.81 -11.58
CA THR A 322 8.83 10.72 -11.96
C THR A 322 9.09 12.17 -11.56
N THR A 323 9.86 12.42 -10.49
CA THR A 323 10.22 13.78 -10.04
C THR A 323 11.69 13.84 -9.58
N PRO A 324 12.65 14.10 -10.49
CA PRO A 324 14.06 14.21 -10.15
C PRO A 324 14.36 15.30 -9.13
N GLY A 325 15.03 14.91 -8.03
CA GLY A 325 15.32 15.79 -6.91
C GLY A 325 14.07 16.50 -6.40
N GLU A 326 12.98 15.77 -6.13
CA GLU A 326 11.70 16.34 -5.69
C GLU A 326 11.86 17.33 -4.53
N THR A 327 10.96 18.31 -4.42
CA THR A 327 10.99 19.27 -3.32
C THR A 327 9.60 19.68 -2.81
N TRP A 328 8.60 18.81 -2.99
CA TRP A 328 7.17 19.16 -2.91
C TRP A 328 6.28 18.09 -2.24
N ASP A 329 6.88 17.09 -1.57
CA ASP A 329 6.17 15.87 -1.13
C ASP A 329 5.50 15.15 -2.32
N TYR A 330 6.20 15.06 -3.45
CA TYR A 330 5.76 14.28 -4.60
C TYR A 330 6.28 12.84 -4.50
N THR A 331 5.51 12.00 -3.83
CA THR A 331 5.69 10.54 -3.81
C THR A 331 5.37 9.91 -5.17
N ALA A 332 6.00 8.78 -5.49
CA ALA A 332 5.63 7.90 -6.59
C ALA A 332 5.05 6.55 -6.09
N THR A 333 4.51 6.55 -4.87
CA THR A 333 3.90 5.41 -4.14
C THR A 333 2.45 5.12 -4.51
N GLN A 334 1.90 5.83 -5.51
CA GLN A 334 0.50 5.69 -5.90
C GLN A 334 0.31 4.41 -6.72
N HIS A 335 -0.92 3.90 -6.70
CA HIS A 335 -1.35 2.65 -7.31
C HIS A 335 -0.74 2.41 -8.71
N ILE A 336 -0.03 1.29 -8.86
CA ILE A 336 0.65 0.89 -10.09
C ILE A 336 -0.21 -0.17 -10.78
N ILE A 337 -0.66 0.10 -12.01
CA ILE A 337 -1.43 -0.87 -12.81
C ILE A 337 -0.55 -1.43 -13.92
N LEU A 338 -0.62 -2.75 -14.15
CA LEU A 338 0.00 -3.41 -15.30
C LEU A 338 -1.09 -3.80 -16.31
N ALA A 339 -0.86 -3.52 -17.60
CA ALA A 339 -1.77 -3.91 -18.67
C ALA A 339 -1.03 -4.23 -19.97
N ASP A 340 -1.64 -5.01 -20.84
CA ASP A 340 -1.15 -5.24 -22.19
C ASP A 340 -2.12 -4.50 -23.14
N ILE A 341 -1.65 -3.46 -23.82
CA ILE A 341 -2.49 -2.53 -24.59
C ILE A 341 -1.97 -2.36 -26.02
N GLU A 342 -2.85 -2.00 -26.96
CA GLU A 342 -2.43 -1.61 -28.32
C GLU A 342 -1.93 -0.17 -28.35
N LEU A 343 -0.67 0.03 -28.73
CA LEU A 343 -0.03 1.33 -28.88
C LEU A 343 0.80 1.32 -30.19
N GLU A 344 0.62 2.34 -31.03
CA GLU A 344 1.25 2.44 -32.37
C GLU A 344 1.03 1.21 -33.27
N GLY A 345 -0.09 0.48 -33.08
CA GLY A 345 -0.41 -0.74 -33.83
C GLY A 345 0.40 -1.97 -33.41
N LYS A 346 0.85 -2.01 -32.15
CA LYS A 346 1.49 -3.16 -31.50
C LYS A 346 0.95 -3.32 -30.08
N THR A 347 0.77 -4.57 -29.65
CA THR A 347 0.60 -4.87 -28.22
C THR A 347 1.86 -4.51 -27.44
N ARG A 348 1.72 -3.72 -26.38
CA ARG A 348 2.81 -3.30 -25.47
C ARG A 348 2.50 -3.74 -24.05
N LYS A 349 3.52 -4.31 -23.37
CA LYS A 349 3.46 -4.65 -21.94
C LYS A 349 3.73 -3.39 -21.13
N VAL A 350 2.66 -2.69 -20.75
CA VAL A 350 2.77 -1.40 -20.06
C VAL A 350 2.60 -1.51 -18.54
N LEU A 351 3.20 -0.53 -17.87
CA LEU A 351 2.94 -0.09 -16.51
C LEU A 351 2.34 1.32 -16.58
N MET A 352 1.33 1.57 -15.76
CA MET A 352 0.61 2.85 -15.66
C MET A 352 0.65 3.35 -14.21
N GLN A 353 1.03 4.61 -14.00
CA GLN A 353 0.87 5.29 -12.71
C GLN A 353 0.47 6.76 -12.90
N ALA A 354 -0.43 7.24 -12.03
CA ALA A 354 -0.77 8.65 -11.85
C ALA A 354 -0.20 9.15 -10.50
N PRO A 355 1.12 9.39 -10.36
CA PRO A 355 1.68 9.88 -9.11
C PRO A 355 1.15 11.26 -8.69
N LYS A 356 1.44 11.63 -7.43
CA LYS A 356 1.08 12.93 -6.85
C LYS A 356 1.40 14.13 -7.75
N ASN A 357 2.43 14.08 -8.57
CA ASN A 357 2.94 15.22 -9.34
C ASN A 357 2.03 15.71 -10.50
N GLY A 358 0.94 15.01 -10.83
CA GLY A 358 -0.05 15.42 -11.83
C GLY A 358 0.18 14.93 -13.27
N PHE A 359 1.29 14.22 -13.53
CA PHE A 359 1.51 13.49 -14.79
C PHE A 359 1.02 12.05 -14.69
N PHE A 360 0.43 11.54 -15.78
CA PHE A 360 0.12 10.14 -15.98
C PHE A 360 1.24 9.53 -16.82
N TYR A 361 1.94 8.54 -16.28
CA TYR A 361 3.06 7.88 -16.93
C TYR A 361 2.65 6.53 -17.51
N LEU A 362 2.91 6.35 -18.80
CA LEU A 362 2.86 5.07 -19.49
C LEU A 362 4.30 4.62 -19.76
N ILE A 363 4.68 3.46 -19.24
CA ILE A 363 6.06 2.94 -19.26
C ILE A 363 6.04 1.50 -19.78
N ASP A 364 7.00 1.11 -20.64
CA ASP A 364 7.19 -0.31 -20.97
C ASP A 364 7.79 -1.03 -19.76
N ARG A 365 7.03 -1.97 -19.19
CA ARG A 365 7.42 -2.58 -17.91
C ARG A 365 8.56 -3.59 -18.04
N THR A 366 8.93 -3.96 -19.26
CA THR A 366 10.03 -4.91 -19.51
C THR A 366 11.40 -4.30 -19.22
N ASP A 367 11.59 -3.01 -19.51
CA ASP A 367 12.89 -2.32 -19.40
C ASP A 367 12.85 -0.92 -18.74
N GLY A 368 11.67 -0.36 -18.49
CA GLY A 368 11.49 0.97 -17.90
C GLY A 368 11.43 2.12 -18.92
N THR A 369 11.38 1.83 -20.22
CA THR A 369 11.27 2.86 -21.27
C THR A 369 9.99 3.67 -21.14
N LEU A 370 10.11 4.99 -21.03
CA LEU A 370 8.96 5.90 -21.05
C LEU A 370 8.28 5.92 -22.42
N LEU A 371 6.94 5.80 -22.45
CA LEU A 371 6.13 5.79 -23.67
C LEU A 371 5.27 7.06 -23.81
N SER A 372 4.66 7.52 -22.72
CA SER A 372 4.00 8.83 -22.63
C SER A 372 3.99 9.36 -21.20
N ALA A 373 3.87 10.68 -21.06
CA ALA A 373 3.89 11.40 -19.78
C ALA A 373 3.04 12.68 -19.85
N ASN A 374 1.72 12.50 -19.99
CA ASN A 374 0.76 13.59 -20.19
C ASN A 374 0.04 13.96 -18.88
N ASN A 375 -0.39 15.22 -18.73
CA ASN A 375 -0.93 15.72 -17.47
C ASN A 375 -2.43 15.38 -17.32
N TYR A 376 -2.80 14.63 -16.27
CA TYR A 376 -4.20 14.25 -15.98
C TYR A 376 -4.97 15.31 -15.17
N ILE A 377 -4.23 16.33 -14.71
CA ILE A 377 -4.73 17.59 -14.14
C ILE A 377 -3.96 18.75 -14.75
N ASP A 378 -4.43 19.99 -14.56
CA ASP A 378 -3.56 21.16 -14.70
C ASP A 378 -2.37 21.04 -13.74
N ILE A 379 -1.22 21.64 -14.05
CA ILE A 379 -0.03 21.66 -13.18
C ILE A 379 0.67 23.03 -13.27
N THR A 380 1.38 23.44 -12.21
CA THR A 380 2.17 24.70 -12.19
C THR A 380 3.65 24.53 -11.91
N TRP A 381 4.11 23.33 -11.54
CA TRP A 381 5.50 23.07 -11.17
C TRP A 381 6.40 22.71 -12.37
N ALA A 382 5.81 22.17 -13.43
CA ALA A 382 6.46 21.80 -14.69
C ALA A 382 5.53 22.09 -15.87
N THR A 383 6.11 22.23 -17.06
CA THR A 383 5.37 22.54 -18.30
C THR A 383 4.97 21.29 -19.08
N HIS A 384 5.85 20.28 -19.08
CA HIS A 384 5.70 18.99 -19.75
C HIS A 384 6.82 18.04 -19.24
N VAL A 385 6.84 16.80 -19.71
CA VAL A 385 8.02 15.93 -19.66
C VAL A 385 8.68 15.92 -21.04
N ASP A 386 9.98 16.20 -21.09
CA ASP A 386 10.76 16.06 -22.33
C ASP A 386 10.98 14.57 -22.61
N MET A 387 10.30 14.06 -23.62
CA MET A 387 10.38 12.66 -24.07
C MET A 387 11.77 12.27 -24.60
N THR A 388 12.66 13.22 -24.86
CA THR A 388 14.07 12.96 -25.26
C THR A 388 14.93 12.54 -24.07
N THR A 389 14.66 13.09 -22.89
CA THR A 389 15.42 12.84 -21.65
C THR A 389 14.64 12.02 -20.62
N GLY A 390 13.32 11.90 -20.77
CA GLY A 390 12.41 11.31 -19.79
C GLY A 390 12.21 12.19 -18.55
N ARG A 391 12.45 13.50 -18.64
CA ARG A 391 12.52 14.40 -17.46
C ARG A 391 11.47 15.52 -17.50
N PRO A 392 10.83 15.84 -16.37
CA PRO A 392 9.99 17.04 -16.23
C PRO A 392 10.77 18.33 -16.54
N VAL A 393 10.18 19.20 -17.35
CA VAL A 393 10.70 20.55 -17.64
C VAL A 393 10.04 21.53 -16.68
N GLU A 394 10.70 21.74 -15.55
CA GLU A 394 10.24 22.57 -14.43
C GLU A 394 9.97 24.04 -14.83
N VAL A 395 9.01 24.66 -14.14
CA VAL A 395 8.70 26.09 -14.25
C VAL A 395 9.67 26.91 -13.40
N GLU A 396 10.12 28.06 -13.94
CA GLU A 396 10.99 28.98 -13.22
C GLU A 396 10.36 29.41 -11.88
N GLY A 397 11.13 29.33 -10.79
CA GLY A 397 10.66 29.59 -9.43
C GLY A 397 9.89 28.45 -8.75
N ALA A 398 9.52 27.35 -9.43
CA ALA A 398 8.74 26.27 -8.82
C ALA A 398 9.42 25.59 -7.61
N ARG A 399 10.76 25.63 -7.55
CA ARG A 399 11.58 25.19 -6.40
C ARG A 399 11.65 26.21 -5.25
N TYR A 400 10.88 27.29 -5.33
CA TYR A 400 10.69 28.32 -4.28
C TYR A 400 12.01 28.86 -3.67
N THR A 401 13.09 28.91 -4.44
CA THR A 401 14.43 29.33 -3.97
C THR A 401 14.58 30.84 -3.82
N GLU A 402 13.86 31.62 -4.62
CA GLU A 402 13.93 33.09 -4.62
C GLU A 402 12.77 33.76 -3.87
N GLY A 403 11.72 33.00 -3.56
CA GLY A 403 10.53 33.45 -2.85
C GLY A 403 9.43 32.39 -2.87
N PRO A 404 8.29 32.64 -2.20
CA PRO A 404 7.17 31.71 -2.18
C PRO A 404 6.55 31.44 -3.56
N PHE A 405 6.18 30.20 -3.83
CA PHE A 405 5.56 29.76 -5.09
C PHE A 405 4.29 28.93 -4.83
N THR A 406 3.20 29.21 -5.55
CA THR A 406 1.96 28.43 -5.48
C THR A 406 2.03 27.21 -6.39
N VAL A 407 2.27 26.06 -5.79
CA VAL A 407 2.42 24.78 -6.48
C VAL A 407 1.08 24.08 -6.57
N TYR A 408 0.77 23.60 -7.78
CA TYR A 408 -0.35 22.74 -8.07
C TYR A 408 0.17 21.54 -8.89
N PRO A 409 -0.12 20.30 -8.47
CA PRO A 409 -0.81 19.92 -7.23
C PRO A 409 0.01 20.17 -5.95
N SER A 410 -0.65 20.16 -4.80
CA SER A 410 -0.05 20.25 -3.45
C SER A 410 0.64 18.95 -2.99
N TYR A 411 1.08 18.90 -1.73
CA TYR A 411 1.55 17.69 -1.03
C TYR A 411 0.49 16.58 -0.97
N LEU A 412 -0.81 16.90 -1.13
CA LEU A 412 -1.85 15.88 -1.31
C LEU A 412 -1.83 15.23 -2.70
N GLY A 413 -1.13 15.82 -3.66
CA GLY A 413 -1.02 15.37 -5.04
C GLY A 413 -2.27 15.59 -5.88
N GLY A 414 -2.13 15.37 -7.19
CA GLY A 414 -3.27 15.24 -8.12
C GLY A 414 -4.01 13.91 -7.95
N HIS A 415 -3.33 12.93 -7.37
CA HIS A 415 -3.79 11.59 -7.01
C HIS A 415 -2.94 11.12 -5.83
N ASN A 416 -3.50 10.24 -4.99
CA ASN A 416 -2.90 9.82 -3.72
C ASN A 416 -3.19 8.31 -3.53
N TRP A 417 -3.14 7.78 -2.30
CA TRP A 417 -3.32 6.36 -2.01
C TRP A 417 -4.64 5.74 -2.50
N HIS A 418 -5.70 6.55 -2.67
CA HIS A 418 -7.00 6.11 -3.17
C HIS A 418 -6.86 5.33 -4.49
N PRO A 419 -7.07 4.01 -4.56
CA PRO A 419 -6.68 3.25 -5.74
C PRO A 419 -7.48 3.64 -6.99
N MET A 420 -6.79 3.75 -8.13
CA MET A 420 -7.42 3.83 -9.45
C MET A 420 -7.78 2.42 -9.97
N SER A 421 -8.53 2.33 -11.06
CA SER A 421 -8.81 1.04 -11.74
C SER A 421 -8.72 1.17 -13.25
N TYR A 422 -8.38 0.09 -13.96
CA TYR A 422 -8.34 0.03 -15.42
C TYR A 422 -9.45 -0.90 -15.92
N ASN A 423 -10.17 -0.52 -16.97
CA ASN A 423 -11.20 -1.37 -17.56
C ASN A 423 -10.80 -1.80 -18.99
N PRO A 424 -10.44 -3.08 -19.22
CA PRO A 424 -10.10 -3.57 -20.56
C PRO A 424 -11.28 -3.58 -21.55
N ASP A 425 -12.54 -3.51 -21.09
CA ASP A 425 -13.70 -3.38 -21.98
C ASP A 425 -13.80 -1.97 -22.61
N THR A 426 -13.19 -0.94 -22.00
CA THR A 426 -13.22 0.47 -22.47
C THR A 426 -11.86 1.05 -22.81
N GLY A 427 -10.76 0.44 -22.35
CA GLY A 427 -9.40 0.97 -22.44
C GLY A 427 -9.09 2.09 -21.44
N LEU A 428 -10.03 2.48 -20.57
CA LEU A 428 -9.91 3.66 -19.72
C LEU A 428 -9.40 3.34 -18.31
N VAL A 429 -8.68 4.29 -17.71
CA VAL A 429 -8.26 4.30 -16.31
C VAL A 429 -9.13 5.30 -15.51
N TYR A 430 -9.70 4.85 -14.40
CA TYR A 430 -10.59 5.64 -13.55
C TYR A 430 -9.82 6.13 -12.32
N ILE A 431 -9.45 7.41 -12.33
CA ILE A 431 -8.55 8.04 -11.34
C ILE A 431 -9.36 8.87 -10.35
N PRO A 432 -9.27 8.61 -9.02
CA PRO A 432 -9.83 9.49 -7.99
C PRO A 432 -8.93 10.71 -7.79
N VAL A 433 -9.15 11.73 -8.61
CA VAL A 433 -8.34 12.95 -8.69
C VAL A 433 -8.65 13.92 -7.55
N LEU A 434 -7.60 14.55 -7.03
CA LEU A 434 -7.63 15.65 -6.07
C LEU A 434 -7.16 16.95 -6.74
N ASP A 435 -8.06 17.91 -6.88
CA ASP A 435 -7.70 19.28 -7.25
C ASP A 435 -7.43 20.07 -5.95
N PHE A 436 -6.17 20.36 -5.63
CA PHE A 436 -5.77 21.09 -4.40
C PHE A 436 -4.40 21.80 -4.56
N PRO A 437 -4.33 23.16 -4.53
CA PRO A 437 -3.08 23.93 -4.52
C PRO A 437 -2.48 24.10 -3.12
N ALA A 438 -1.15 24.25 -3.03
CA ALA A 438 -0.47 24.72 -1.82
C ALA A 438 0.70 25.64 -2.18
N ALA A 439 0.95 26.67 -1.37
CA ALA A 439 2.15 27.48 -1.53
C ALA A 439 3.32 26.91 -0.71
N TYR A 440 4.52 27.05 -1.25
CA TYR A 440 5.78 26.60 -0.64
C TYR A 440 6.77 27.78 -0.57
N GLY A 441 7.65 27.79 0.43
CA GLY A 441 8.68 28.81 0.61
C GLY A 441 9.84 28.29 1.47
N GLN A 442 11.00 28.96 1.38
CA GLN A 442 12.15 28.68 2.24
C GLN A 442 11.87 29.15 3.68
N PRO A 443 12.19 28.34 4.72
CA PRO A 443 12.13 28.78 6.11
C PRO A 443 13.30 29.73 6.42
N GLU A 444 13.09 30.72 7.30
CA GLU A 444 14.16 31.65 7.74
C GLU A 444 15.39 30.92 8.32
N ALA A 445 15.15 29.80 9.02
CA ALA A 445 16.17 28.88 9.50
C ALA A 445 15.59 27.47 9.64
N PHE A 446 16.38 26.45 9.30
CA PHE A 446 16.02 25.05 9.52
C PHE A 446 16.93 24.41 10.59
N ILE A 447 16.31 23.63 11.47
CA ILE A 447 16.99 22.79 12.47
C ILE A 447 16.24 21.45 12.48
N TYR A 448 16.91 20.36 12.13
CA TYR A 448 16.31 19.02 12.22
C TYR A 448 15.99 18.66 13.67
N ARG A 449 14.77 18.20 13.94
CA ARG A 449 14.26 17.83 15.27
C ARG A 449 13.78 16.37 15.25
N PRO A 450 14.53 15.42 15.84
CA PRO A 450 14.12 14.01 15.87
C PRO A 450 12.71 13.82 16.48
N GLY A 451 11.89 12.98 15.83
CA GLY A 451 10.59 12.57 16.36
C GLY A 451 9.42 13.55 16.17
N VAL A 452 9.62 14.66 15.46
CA VAL A 452 8.56 15.56 14.97
C VAL A 452 8.66 15.72 13.45
N ALA A 453 7.71 16.42 12.82
CA ALA A 453 7.76 16.67 11.38
C ALA A 453 8.91 17.63 10.99
N ASN A 454 9.59 17.33 9.88
CA ASN A 454 10.80 17.99 9.38
C ASN A 454 10.71 18.24 7.86
N THR A 455 9.64 18.91 7.41
CA THR A 455 9.40 19.19 5.98
C THR A 455 10.49 20.09 5.35
N GLY A 456 11.00 21.06 6.11
CA GLY A 456 11.99 22.03 5.60
C GLY A 456 11.39 23.12 4.70
N ALA A 457 10.06 23.21 4.59
CA ALA A 457 9.36 24.33 3.96
C ALA A 457 8.76 25.25 5.04
N ASP A 458 8.45 26.50 4.68
CA ASP A 458 7.73 27.43 5.56
C ASP A 458 6.29 26.94 5.82
N GLY A 459 6.02 26.59 7.09
CA GLY A 459 4.72 26.09 7.55
C GLY A 459 3.61 27.15 7.63
N ILE A 460 3.93 28.44 7.57
CA ILE A 460 2.91 29.51 7.46
C ILE A 460 2.36 29.54 6.03
N VAL A 461 3.26 29.51 5.04
CA VAL A 461 2.93 29.60 3.60
C VAL A 461 2.08 28.43 3.11
N GLY A 462 2.28 27.23 3.69
CA GLY A 462 1.48 26.02 3.37
C GLY A 462 0.15 25.89 4.11
N SER A 463 -0.25 26.85 4.95
CA SER A 463 -1.45 26.77 5.79
C SER A 463 -2.73 27.30 5.12
N LEU A 464 -3.90 26.79 5.52
CA LEU A 464 -5.19 27.40 5.14
C LEU A 464 -5.36 28.73 5.90
N PRO A 465 -5.77 29.83 5.26
CA PRO A 465 -5.82 31.14 5.92
C PRO A 465 -6.77 31.20 7.12
N ASP A 466 -6.42 32.01 8.12
CA ASP A 466 -7.24 32.23 9.33
C ASP A 466 -8.56 32.96 9.05
N ALA A 467 -8.61 33.78 8.00
CA ALA A 467 -9.81 34.51 7.61
C ALA A 467 -10.85 33.61 6.92
N GLN A 468 -12.07 33.60 7.44
CA GLN A 468 -13.15 32.78 6.88
C GLN A 468 -13.48 33.14 5.42
N ALA A 469 -13.44 34.43 5.06
CA ALA A 469 -13.69 34.89 3.69
C ALA A 469 -12.62 34.37 2.69
N GLU A 470 -11.37 34.22 3.13
CA GLU A 470 -10.29 33.68 2.30
C GLU A 470 -10.44 32.15 2.15
N ARG A 471 -10.82 31.44 3.23
CA ARG A 471 -11.20 30.02 3.14
C ARG A 471 -12.38 29.76 2.21
N ASP A 472 -13.40 30.61 2.24
CA ASP A 472 -14.55 30.52 1.35
C ASP A 472 -14.20 30.87 -0.11
N ALA A 473 -13.17 31.70 -0.35
CA ALA A 473 -12.66 32.02 -1.67
C ALA A 473 -11.78 30.90 -2.28
N ILE A 474 -11.01 30.16 -1.47
CA ILE A 474 -10.20 29.02 -1.96
C ILE A 474 -10.97 27.69 -2.01
N ARG A 475 -12.05 27.50 -1.23
CA ARG A 475 -12.84 26.26 -1.24
C ARG A 475 -13.26 25.79 -2.65
N PRO A 476 -13.68 26.63 -3.61
CA PRO A 476 -14.03 26.18 -4.96
C PRO A 476 -12.87 25.59 -5.77
N LEU A 477 -11.62 25.84 -5.36
CA LEU A 477 -10.40 25.29 -5.95
C LEU A 477 -10.01 23.93 -5.34
N MET A 478 -10.67 23.53 -4.25
CA MET A 478 -10.38 22.31 -3.47
C MET A 478 -11.50 21.29 -3.65
N LYS A 479 -11.29 20.26 -4.49
CA LYS A 479 -12.33 19.25 -4.79
C LYS A 479 -11.73 17.89 -5.15
N GLY A 480 -12.44 16.82 -4.80
CA GLY A 480 -12.22 15.49 -5.37
C GLY A 480 -13.13 15.24 -6.57
N ARG A 481 -12.66 14.51 -7.58
CA ARG A 481 -13.45 14.08 -8.75
C ARG A 481 -12.98 12.73 -9.29
N LEU A 482 -13.89 11.95 -9.85
CA LEU A 482 -13.51 10.80 -10.66
C LEU A 482 -13.20 11.26 -12.09
N LEU A 483 -12.01 10.93 -12.59
CA LEU A 483 -11.59 11.16 -13.96
C LEU A 483 -11.53 9.83 -14.70
N ALA A 484 -12.23 9.70 -15.83
CA ALA A 484 -11.96 8.65 -16.80
C ALA A 484 -10.87 9.15 -17.75
N TRP A 485 -9.68 8.56 -17.66
CA TRP A 485 -8.48 8.92 -18.42
C TRP A 485 -8.21 7.87 -19.50
N ASP A 486 -7.77 8.31 -20.67
CA ASP A 486 -7.32 7.45 -21.75
C ASP A 486 -5.78 7.31 -21.66
N PRO A 487 -5.23 6.11 -21.41
CA PRO A 487 -3.78 5.93 -21.25
C PRO A 487 -2.98 6.10 -22.55
N VAL A 488 -3.62 6.22 -23.73
CA VAL A 488 -2.92 6.39 -25.02
C VAL A 488 -3.04 7.78 -25.66
N THR A 489 -3.64 8.76 -24.97
CA THR A 489 -3.66 10.19 -25.39
C THR A 489 -2.46 10.97 -24.89
#